data_AF-A0AAU7G870-F1
#
_entry.id   AF-A0AAU7G870-F1
#
_cell.length_a   1.000
_cell.length_b   1.000
_cell.length_c   1.000
_cell.angle_alpha   90.00
_cell.angle_beta   90.00
_cell.angle_gamma   90.00
#
_symmetry.space_group_name_H-M   'P 1'
#
loop_
_entity.id
_entity.type
_entity.pdbx_description
1 polymer ?
#
loop_
_entity_poly.entity_id
_entity_poly.type
_entity_poly.pdbx_seq_one_letter_code
_entity_poly.pdbx_strand_id
1 'polypeptide(L)'
;MYQRPVVRERTFVDGGGRPIPYGHRWEGSPPDEAYSRTSNTERYRPLHDVARALVDWLAATYTVTVEELPPDGGTAGTTAERIVRVTPMDPTAAPLTFEFTDFPGVIVGAGALAAHVAPHCGCDACDEDVLAAVEELEQFVFAVVGGRLLSAAQLAEARARIPEGGRWSAWT
;
A
#
# COMPACT_ATOMS: atom_id res chain seq x y z
N MET A 1 -6.94 9.58 -16.23
CA MET A 1 -5.77 8.67 -16.10
C MET A 1 -5.05 9.04 -14.82
N TYR A 2 -4.58 8.06 -14.04
CA TYR A 2 -3.80 8.33 -12.84
C TYR A 2 -2.45 8.95 -13.21
N GLN A 3 -2.01 9.93 -12.40
CA GLN A 3 -0.68 10.51 -12.50
C GLN A 3 -0.05 10.51 -11.11
N ARG A 4 1.05 9.75 -10.96
CA ARG A 4 1.83 9.72 -9.72
C ARG A 4 2.41 11.11 -9.43
N PRO A 5 2.29 11.61 -8.19
CA PRO A 5 3.02 12.79 -7.74
C PRO A 5 4.53 12.62 -7.91
N VAL A 6 5.25 13.72 -8.12
CA VAL A 6 6.72 13.65 -8.17
C VAL A 6 7.24 13.29 -6.78
N VAL A 7 7.77 12.08 -6.65
CA VAL A 7 8.48 11.64 -5.43
C VAL A 7 9.86 12.29 -5.44
N ARG A 8 10.04 13.31 -4.61
CA ARG A 8 11.35 13.95 -4.43
C ARG A 8 12.16 13.14 -3.43
N GLU A 9 13.14 12.41 -3.92
CA GLU A 9 14.16 11.82 -3.07
C GLU A 9 14.89 12.93 -2.31
N ARG A 10 14.84 12.84 -0.99
CA ARG A 10 15.63 13.71 -0.12
C ARG A 10 16.92 12.99 0.21
N THR A 11 18.03 13.69 0.10
CA THR A 11 19.31 13.17 0.59
C THR A 11 19.33 13.28 2.12
N PHE A 12 19.36 12.12 2.78
CA PHE A 12 19.60 12.02 4.22
C PHE A 12 21.08 11.79 4.46
N VAL A 13 21.60 12.26 5.58
CA VAL A 13 23.02 12.10 5.93
C VAL A 13 23.17 11.37 7.26
N ASP A 14 24.25 10.62 7.40
CA ASP A 14 24.62 9.96 8.65
C ASP A 14 25.24 10.96 9.66
N GLY A 15 25.62 10.46 10.84
CA GLY A 15 26.27 11.28 11.87
C GLY A 15 27.61 11.89 11.46
N GLY A 16 28.23 11.42 10.37
CA GLY A 16 29.44 11.96 9.76
C GLY A 16 29.20 12.88 8.57
N GLY A 17 27.93 13.18 8.24
CA GLY A 17 27.54 14.02 7.11
C GLY A 17 27.60 13.33 5.76
N ARG A 18 27.77 12.00 5.70
CA ARG A 18 27.78 11.25 4.44
C ARG A 18 26.36 10.89 4.00
N PRO A 19 26.02 10.99 2.71
CA PRO A 19 24.72 10.56 2.20
C PRO A 19 24.42 9.10 2.56
N ILE A 20 23.21 8.83 3.02
CA ILE A 20 22.71 7.48 3.29
C ILE A 20 22.04 6.96 2.01
N PRO A 21 22.53 5.89 1.39
CA PRO A 21 21.93 5.30 0.19
C PRO A 21 20.80 4.35 0.57
N TYR A 22 19.67 4.90 1.03
CA TYR A 22 18.49 4.10 1.39
C TYR A 22 18.07 3.15 0.24
N GLY A 23 17.70 1.92 0.59
CA GLY A 23 17.46 0.82 -0.37
C GLY A 23 18.70 0.00 -0.73
N HIS A 24 19.89 0.53 -0.43
CA HIS A 24 21.18 -0.05 -0.82
C HIS A 24 22.26 0.10 0.27
N ARG A 25 21.88 0.28 1.53
CA ARG A 25 22.83 0.51 2.64
C ARG A 25 23.68 -0.72 2.96
N TRP A 26 23.16 -1.91 2.68
CA TRP A 26 23.75 -3.17 3.14
C TRP A 26 24.06 -4.09 1.94
N GLU A 27 25.33 -4.45 1.78
CA GLU A 27 25.75 -5.49 0.83
C GLU A 27 25.57 -6.92 1.40
N GLY A 28 25.31 -7.03 2.71
CA GLY A 28 25.08 -8.27 3.45
C GLY A 28 24.13 -8.05 4.62
N SER A 29 24.25 -8.85 5.69
CA SER A 29 23.40 -8.67 6.86
C SER A 29 23.63 -7.29 7.51
N PRO A 30 22.56 -6.53 7.81
CA PRO A 30 22.66 -5.30 8.59
C PRO A 30 23.24 -5.58 9.97
N PRO A 31 23.91 -4.61 10.60
CA PRO A 31 24.36 -4.76 11.99
C PRO A 31 23.16 -4.83 12.94
N ASP A 32 23.30 -5.57 14.05
CA ASP A 32 22.19 -5.90 14.95
C ASP A 32 21.45 -4.65 15.46
N GLU A 33 22.18 -3.57 15.77
CA GLU A 33 21.57 -2.32 16.23
C GLU A 33 20.61 -1.69 15.20
N ALA A 34 20.78 -1.96 13.91
CA ALA A 34 19.93 -1.41 12.86
C ALA A 34 18.51 -1.99 12.90
N TYR A 35 18.33 -3.20 13.46
CA TYR A 35 17.00 -3.81 13.63
C TYR A 35 16.15 -3.11 14.69
N SER A 36 16.79 -2.42 15.64
CA SER A 36 16.14 -1.71 16.74
C SER A 36 16.14 -0.19 16.56
N ARG A 37 16.57 0.30 15.40
CA ARG A 37 16.68 1.72 15.08
C ARG A 37 15.78 2.07 13.91
N THR A 38 15.17 3.25 14.03
CA THR A 38 14.28 3.80 13.02
C THR A 38 14.66 5.26 12.83
N SER A 39 15.48 5.54 11.81
CA SER A 39 16.02 6.87 11.53
C SER A 39 15.37 7.47 10.29
N ASN A 40 15.39 8.81 10.19
CA ASN A 40 14.92 9.58 9.03
C ASN A 40 13.53 9.15 8.53
N THR A 41 12.57 9.01 9.44
CA THR A 41 11.22 8.49 9.12
C THR A 41 10.51 9.30 8.06
N GLU A 42 10.85 10.59 7.95
CA GLU A 42 10.38 11.49 6.92
C GLU A 42 10.74 11.06 5.49
N ARG A 43 11.64 10.07 5.31
CA ARG A 43 11.91 9.42 4.02
C ARG A 43 10.66 8.77 3.43
N TYR A 44 9.71 8.36 4.27
CA TYR A 44 8.45 7.71 3.85
C TYR A 44 7.30 8.67 3.58
N ARG A 45 7.44 9.98 3.88
CA ARG A 45 6.41 11.01 3.60
C ARG A 45 5.82 10.97 2.18
N PRO A 46 6.56 10.65 1.10
CA PRO A 46 5.98 10.54 -0.23
C PRO A 46 4.83 9.52 -0.33
N LEU A 47 4.76 8.51 0.54
CA LEU A 47 3.64 7.56 0.56
C LEU A 47 2.31 8.25 0.85
N HIS A 48 2.30 9.24 1.75
CA HIS A 48 1.11 10.05 2.02
C HIS A 48 0.69 10.87 0.80
N ASP A 49 1.64 11.43 0.04
CA ASP A 49 1.36 12.19 -1.17
C ASP A 49 0.75 11.31 -2.26
N VAL A 50 1.34 10.13 -2.47
CA VAL A 50 0.86 9.13 -3.43
C VAL A 50 -0.52 8.61 -3.03
N ALA A 51 -0.73 8.25 -1.76
CA ALA A 51 -2.03 7.77 -1.30
C ALA A 51 -3.14 8.82 -1.45
N ARG A 52 -2.86 10.12 -1.21
CA ARG A 52 -3.80 11.20 -1.51
C ARG A 52 -4.13 11.26 -3.00
N ALA A 53 -3.11 11.21 -3.86
CA ALA A 53 -3.33 11.23 -5.31
C ALA A 53 -4.13 10.01 -5.81
N LEU A 54 -3.96 8.84 -5.18
CA LEU A 54 -4.77 7.66 -5.45
C LEU A 54 -6.23 7.88 -5.04
N VAL A 55 -6.50 8.42 -3.85
CA VAL A 55 -7.86 8.79 -3.42
C VAL A 55 -8.51 9.77 -4.40
N ASP A 56 -7.79 10.83 -4.77
CA ASP A 56 -8.28 11.85 -5.72
C ASP A 56 -8.58 11.23 -7.09
N TRP A 57 -7.69 10.35 -7.57
CA TRP A 57 -7.89 9.65 -8.83
C TRP A 57 -9.10 8.70 -8.79
N LEU A 58 -9.29 7.97 -7.69
CA LEU A 58 -10.45 7.08 -7.50
C LEU A 58 -11.75 7.88 -7.56
N ALA A 59 -11.80 8.99 -6.83
CA ALA A 59 -12.95 9.90 -6.80
C ALA A 59 -13.27 10.52 -8.17
N ALA A 60 -12.24 10.82 -8.96
CA ALA A 60 -12.40 11.40 -10.29
C ALA A 60 -12.76 10.36 -11.38
N THR A 61 -12.38 9.09 -11.18
CA THR A 61 -12.46 8.05 -12.23
C THR A 61 -13.68 7.14 -12.05
N TYR A 62 -14.09 6.88 -10.81
CA TYR A 62 -15.15 5.92 -10.49
C TYR A 62 -16.33 6.60 -9.81
N THR A 63 -17.50 5.98 -9.88
CA THR A 63 -18.66 6.41 -9.08
C THR A 63 -18.51 5.85 -7.66
N VAL A 64 -17.96 6.67 -6.77
CA VAL A 64 -17.63 6.32 -5.37
C VAL A 64 -18.09 7.44 -4.43
N THR A 65 -18.29 7.12 -3.16
CA THR A 65 -18.32 8.09 -2.07
C THR A 65 -16.97 8.12 -1.35
N VAL A 66 -16.55 9.29 -0.90
CA VAL A 66 -15.33 9.47 -0.10
C VAL A 66 -15.72 10.06 1.24
N GLU A 67 -15.33 9.40 2.32
CA GLU A 67 -15.62 9.82 3.69
C GLU A 67 -14.34 9.82 4.54
N GLU A 68 -14.21 10.81 5.41
CA GLU A 68 -13.20 10.78 6.47
C GLU A 68 -13.76 10.06 7.68
N LEU A 69 -13.01 9.08 8.19
CA LEU A 69 -13.40 8.32 9.36
C LEU A 69 -12.65 8.84 10.60
N PRO A 70 -13.23 8.67 11.80
CA PRO A 70 -12.54 8.93 13.05
C PRO A 70 -11.19 8.17 13.15
N PRO A 71 -10.11 8.81 13.63
CA PRO A 71 -8.76 8.24 13.65
C PRO A 71 -8.57 7.11 14.69
N ASP A 72 -9.50 6.94 15.61
CA ASP A 72 -9.55 5.87 16.60
C ASP A 72 -9.93 4.50 16.01
N GLY A 73 -10.32 4.45 14.73
CA GLY A 73 -10.58 3.22 13.98
C GLY A 73 -9.37 2.58 13.29
N GLY A 74 -8.15 3.11 13.50
CA GLY A 74 -6.94 2.67 12.80
C GLY A 74 -6.46 1.26 13.17
N THR A 75 -5.55 0.74 12.36
CA THR A 75 -4.94 -0.59 12.54
C THR A 75 -4.16 -0.67 13.86
N ALA A 76 -4.39 -1.74 14.63
CA ALA A 76 -3.79 -1.96 15.93
C ALA A 76 -2.25 -1.84 15.90
N GLY A 77 -1.68 -1.06 16.82
CA GLY A 77 -0.23 -0.82 16.91
C GLY A 77 0.27 0.37 16.08
N THR A 78 -0.61 1.07 15.38
CA THR A 78 -0.29 2.33 14.68
C THR A 78 -1.22 3.46 15.15
N THR A 79 -0.73 4.70 15.11
CA THR A 79 -1.57 5.88 15.33
C THR A 79 -1.91 6.47 13.97
N ALA A 80 -3.18 6.38 13.59
CA ALA A 80 -3.67 7.02 12.37
C ALA A 80 -3.89 8.52 12.64
N GLU A 81 -3.28 9.37 11.81
CA GLU A 81 -3.52 10.81 11.81
C GLU A 81 -4.77 11.16 10.98
N ARG A 82 -5.06 10.35 9.97
CA ARG A 82 -6.21 10.52 9.08
C ARG A 82 -6.63 9.17 8.51
N ILE A 83 -7.93 8.95 8.41
CA ILE A 83 -8.49 7.76 7.76
C ILE A 83 -9.49 8.21 6.70
N VAL A 84 -9.33 7.71 5.48
CA VAL A 84 -10.21 8.01 4.35
C VAL A 84 -10.76 6.72 3.78
N ARG A 85 -12.09 6.58 3.71
CA ARG A 85 -12.74 5.46 3.06
C ARG A 85 -13.34 5.90 1.72
N VAL A 86 -13.03 5.11 0.69
CA VAL A 86 -13.56 5.23 -0.66
C VAL A 86 -14.49 4.04 -0.91
N THR A 87 -15.79 4.29 -1.01
CA THR A 87 -16.81 3.25 -1.15
C THR A 87 -17.41 3.28 -2.56
N PRO A 88 -17.27 2.22 -3.36
CA PRO A 88 -17.91 2.12 -4.67
C PRO A 88 -19.43 2.02 -4.55
N MET A 89 -20.14 2.53 -5.56
CA MET A 89 -21.61 2.41 -5.63
C MET A 89 -22.09 0.98 -5.88
N ASP A 90 -21.26 0.13 -6.51
CA ASP A 90 -21.54 -1.29 -6.66
C ASP A 90 -21.28 -2.01 -5.33
N PRO A 91 -22.31 -2.57 -4.66
CA PRO A 91 -22.16 -3.22 -3.37
C PRO A 91 -21.36 -4.53 -3.43
N THR A 92 -21.06 -5.05 -4.62
CA THR A 92 -20.22 -6.23 -4.81
C THR A 92 -18.73 -5.88 -4.90
N ALA A 93 -18.39 -4.60 -5.04
CA ALA A 93 -17.01 -4.11 -5.05
C ALA A 93 -16.55 -3.75 -3.63
N ALA A 94 -15.31 -4.09 -3.29
CA ALA A 94 -14.77 -3.84 -1.96
C ALA A 94 -14.47 -2.34 -1.76
N PRO A 95 -14.85 -1.73 -0.62
CA PRO A 95 -14.39 -0.38 -0.28
C PRO A 95 -12.89 -0.39 0.00
N LEU A 96 -12.22 0.71 -0.35
CA LEU A 96 -10.81 0.96 -0.01
C LEU A 96 -10.75 1.90 1.20
N THR A 97 -10.00 1.54 2.23
CA THR A 97 -9.76 2.40 3.41
C THR A 97 -8.27 2.73 3.49
N PHE A 98 -7.93 4.01 3.40
CA PHE A 98 -6.57 4.55 3.48
C PHE A 98 -6.35 5.15 4.87
N GLU A 99 -5.46 4.56 5.64
CA GLU A 99 -5.04 5.05 6.96
C GLU A 99 -3.64 5.68 6.82
N PHE A 100 -3.55 6.97 7.11
CA PHE A 100 -2.31 7.74 7.09
C PHE A 100 -1.75 7.78 8.52
N THR A 101 -0.57 7.20 8.74
CA THR A 101 0.01 7.03 10.08
C THR A 101 1.03 8.11 10.44
N ASP A 102 1.27 8.28 11.74
CA ASP A 102 2.25 9.24 12.32
C ASP A 102 3.71 8.86 12.06
N PHE A 103 4.02 7.56 12.01
CA PHE A 103 5.14 7.02 11.27
C PHE A 103 4.75 7.08 9.80
N PRO A 104 5.26 8.01 8.96
CA PRO A 104 4.57 8.55 7.77
C PRO A 104 4.42 7.54 6.62
N GLY A 105 3.66 6.49 6.88
CA GLY A 105 3.28 5.39 6.03
C GLY A 105 1.77 5.35 5.86
N VAL A 106 1.32 4.37 5.11
CA VAL A 106 -0.08 4.20 4.71
C VAL A 106 -0.46 2.74 4.83
N ILE A 107 -1.61 2.49 5.43
CA ILE A 107 -2.27 1.18 5.41
C ILE A 107 -3.48 1.30 4.49
N VAL A 108 -3.57 0.43 3.49
CA VAL A 108 -4.72 0.37 2.58
C VAL A 108 -5.45 -0.94 2.76
N GLY A 109 -6.61 -0.90 3.40
CA GLY A 109 -7.55 -2.01 3.48
C GLY A 109 -8.45 -2.11 2.25
N ALA A 110 -8.69 -3.31 1.75
CA ALA A 110 -9.66 -3.63 0.71
C ALA A 110 -10.78 -4.51 1.29
N GLY A 111 -11.82 -3.87 1.79
CA GLY A 111 -12.88 -4.52 2.58
C GLY A 111 -12.31 -5.33 3.75
N ALA A 112 -12.83 -6.54 3.96
CA ALA A 112 -12.35 -7.47 4.98
C ALA A 112 -11.30 -8.48 4.48
N LEU A 113 -10.89 -8.38 3.20
CA LEU A 113 -10.18 -9.47 2.52
C LEU A 113 -8.67 -9.30 2.50
N ALA A 114 -8.21 -8.06 2.38
CA ALA A 114 -6.80 -7.77 2.23
C ALA A 114 -6.47 -6.40 2.80
N ALA A 115 -5.24 -6.24 3.24
CA ALA A 115 -4.64 -4.95 3.51
C ALA A 115 -3.21 -4.96 2.98
N HIS A 116 -2.74 -3.79 2.56
CA HIS A 116 -1.35 -3.54 2.24
C HIS A 116 -0.80 -2.46 3.16
N VAL A 117 0.43 -2.63 3.63
CA VAL A 117 1.10 -1.71 4.55
C VAL A 117 2.35 -1.19 3.85
N ALA A 118 2.49 0.13 3.75
CA ALA A 118 3.64 0.78 3.13
C ALA A 118 4.20 1.86 4.09
N PRO A 119 5.49 1.85 4.46
CA PRO A 119 6.43 0.76 4.20
C PRO A 119 6.05 -0.49 5.00
N HIS A 120 6.51 -1.66 4.57
CA HIS A 120 6.33 -2.90 5.33
C HIS A 120 7.12 -2.89 6.65
N CYS A 121 8.33 -2.30 6.66
CA CYS A 121 9.12 -2.11 7.86
C CYS A 121 9.88 -0.78 7.86
N GLY A 122 9.79 -0.07 8.98
CA GLY A 122 10.44 1.23 9.15
C GLY A 122 11.90 1.22 9.60
N CYS A 123 12.42 0.06 10.03
CA CYS A 123 13.73 0.00 10.69
C CYS A 123 14.89 0.24 9.70
N ASP A 124 16.04 0.64 10.25
CA ASP A 124 17.26 0.90 9.48
C ASP A 124 17.84 -0.39 8.86
N ALA A 125 17.57 -1.56 9.44
CA ALA A 125 18.03 -2.86 8.94
C ALA A 125 17.28 -3.30 7.67
N CYS A 126 15.96 -3.19 7.65
CA CYS A 126 15.16 -3.54 6.47
C CYS A 126 15.47 -2.60 5.30
N ASP A 127 15.88 -1.36 5.59
CA ASP A 127 16.35 -0.40 4.60
C ASP A 127 15.40 -0.23 3.41
N GLU A 128 14.09 -0.27 3.68
CA GLU A 128 13.10 -0.32 2.61
C GLU A 128 13.14 0.95 1.76
N ASP A 129 13.22 0.76 0.45
CA ASP A 129 13.19 1.83 -0.55
C ASP A 129 11.78 2.41 -0.68
N VAL A 130 11.68 3.74 -0.54
CA VAL A 130 10.40 4.44 -0.66
C VAL A 130 9.81 4.34 -2.06
N LEU A 131 10.63 4.27 -3.12
CA LEU A 131 10.12 4.16 -4.48
C LEU A 131 9.49 2.78 -4.74
N ALA A 132 10.15 1.72 -4.29
CA ALA A 132 9.60 0.38 -4.30
C ALA A 132 8.28 0.31 -3.50
N ALA A 133 8.25 0.84 -2.28
CA ALA A 133 7.05 0.88 -1.45
C ALA A 133 5.88 1.66 -2.11
N VAL A 134 6.19 2.78 -2.78
CA VAL A 134 5.21 3.55 -3.58
C VAL A 134 4.66 2.71 -4.74
N GLU A 135 5.54 2.00 -5.44
CA GLU A 135 5.13 1.16 -6.57
C GLU A 135 4.24 0.00 -6.11
N GLU A 136 4.60 -0.69 -5.03
CA GLU A 136 3.80 -1.78 -4.47
C GLU A 136 2.43 -1.30 -3.99
N LEU A 137 2.35 -0.13 -3.34
CA LEU A 137 1.10 0.51 -2.94
C LEU A 137 0.18 0.77 -4.14
N GLU A 138 0.72 1.34 -5.22
CA GLU A 138 -0.05 1.59 -6.44
C GLU A 138 -0.52 0.29 -7.10
N GLN A 139 0.37 -0.70 -7.20
CA GLN A 139 0.05 -2.00 -7.75
C GLN A 139 -1.08 -2.68 -6.97
N PHE A 140 -1.06 -2.60 -5.64
CA PHE A 140 -2.13 -3.11 -4.79
C PHE A 140 -3.47 -2.43 -5.09
N VAL A 141 -3.52 -1.09 -5.11
CA VAL A 141 -4.74 -0.34 -5.41
C VAL A 141 -5.27 -0.66 -6.80
N PHE A 142 -4.39 -0.72 -7.82
CA PHE A 142 -4.77 -1.07 -9.18
C PHE A 142 -5.26 -2.52 -9.32
N ALA A 143 -4.72 -3.44 -8.53
CA ALA A 143 -5.21 -4.81 -8.49
C ALA A 143 -6.62 -4.89 -7.89
N VAL A 144 -6.89 -4.15 -6.81
CA VAL A 144 -8.22 -4.10 -6.19
C VAL A 144 -9.25 -3.55 -7.17
N VAL A 145 -9.02 -2.37 -7.73
CA VAL A 145 -10.00 -1.71 -8.63
C VAL A 145 -10.10 -2.38 -9.99
N GLY A 146 -9.07 -3.14 -10.40
CA GLY A 146 -9.10 -4.00 -11.56
C GLY A 146 -9.91 -5.29 -11.36
N GLY A 147 -10.50 -5.51 -10.19
CA GLY A 147 -11.29 -6.71 -9.86
C GLY A 147 -10.44 -7.97 -9.73
N ARG A 148 -9.13 -7.84 -9.49
CA ARG A 148 -8.21 -8.98 -9.37
C ARG A 148 -8.19 -9.60 -7.97
N LEU A 149 -8.89 -8.99 -7.02
CA LEU A 149 -9.15 -9.56 -5.71
C LEU A 149 -10.58 -10.13 -5.68
N LEU A 150 -10.66 -11.45 -5.54
CA LEU A 150 -11.93 -12.15 -5.42
C LEU A 150 -12.15 -12.53 -3.94
N SER A 151 -13.30 -12.18 -3.40
CA SER A 151 -13.78 -12.74 -2.13
C SER A 151 -13.97 -14.26 -2.24
N ALA A 152 -14.02 -14.96 -1.11
CA ALA A 152 -14.34 -16.39 -1.09
C ALA A 152 -15.66 -16.72 -1.82
N ALA A 153 -16.66 -15.84 -1.72
CA ALA A 153 -17.92 -15.96 -2.45
C ALA A 153 -17.73 -15.79 -3.97
N GLN A 154 -16.98 -14.78 -4.39
CA GLN A 154 -16.67 -14.56 -5.81
C GLN A 154 -15.79 -15.68 -6.40
N LEU A 155 -14.88 -16.26 -5.62
CA LEU A 155 -14.10 -17.44 -6.00
C LEU A 155 -14.98 -18.67 -6.15
N ALA A 156 -15.92 -18.90 -5.23
CA ALA A 156 -16.87 -19.99 -5.32
C ALA A 156 -17.75 -19.86 -6.57
N GLU A 157 -18.22 -18.65 -6.87
CA GLU A 157 -19.04 -18.40 -8.06
C GLU A 157 -18.23 -18.46 -9.37
N ALA A 158 -17.00 -17.95 -9.37
CA ALA A 158 -16.09 -18.08 -10.51
C ALA A 158 -15.74 -19.56 -10.78
N ARG A 159 -15.52 -20.36 -9.72
CA ARG A 159 -15.32 -21.81 -9.83
C ARG A 159 -16.58 -22.51 -10.34
N ALA A 160 -17.77 -22.09 -9.91
CA ALA A 160 -19.04 -22.64 -10.39
C ALA A 160 -19.31 -22.32 -11.88
N ARG A 161 -18.70 -21.26 -12.44
CA ARG A 161 -18.75 -20.94 -13.87
C ARG A 161 -17.72 -21.70 -14.71
N ILE A 162 -16.73 -22.34 -14.10
CA ILE A 162 -15.85 -23.27 -14.82
C ILE A 162 -16.69 -24.51 -15.14
N PRO A 163 -16.93 -24.84 -16.41
CA PRO A 163 -17.68 -26.04 -16.75
C PRO A 163 -16.98 -27.26 -16.15
N GLU A 164 -17.70 -28.07 -15.38
CA GLU A 164 -17.25 -29.38 -14.92
C GLU A 164 -17.01 -30.27 -16.16
N GLY A 165 -15.81 -30.20 -16.73
CA GLY A 165 -15.50 -30.85 -17.99
C GLY A 165 -14.42 -30.20 -18.84
N GLY A 166 -13.89 -29.02 -18.45
CA GLY A 166 -12.72 -28.41 -19.08
C GLY A 166 -11.42 -29.18 -18.78
N ARG A 167 -11.31 -30.42 -19.27
CA ARG A 167 -10.06 -31.16 -19.37
C ARG A 167 -9.02 -30.23 -20.00
N TRP A 168 -7.93 -29.99 -19.28
CA TRP A 168 -6.68 -29.55 -19.88
C TRP A 168 -6.30 -30.64 -20.88
N SER A 169 -6.69 -30.45 -22.13
CA SER A 169 -6.24 -31.29 -23.23
C SER A 169 -4.85 -30.80 -23.59
N ALA A 170 -3.88 -31.63 -23.22
CA ALA A 170 -2.52 -31.57 -23.73
C ALA A 170 -2.51 -31.62 -25.27
N TRP A 171 -1.64 -30.80 -25.87
CA TRP A 171 -1.06 -30.99 -27.20
C TRP A 171 0.40 -30.54 -27.09
N THR A 172 1.32 -31.52 -27.00
CA THR A 172 2.28 -31.93 -28.06
C THR A 172 3.29 -30.86 -28.40
#